data_AF-A0A930DCB4-F1
#
_entry.id   AF-A0A930DCB4-F1
#
_cell.length_a   1.000
_cell.length_b   1.000
_cell.length_c   1.000
_cell.angle_alpha   90.00
_cell.angle_beta   90.00
_cell.angle_gamma   90.00
#
_symmetry.space_group_name_H-M   'P 1'
#
loop_
_entity.id
_entity.type
_entity.pdbx_description
1 polymer ?
#
loop_
_entity_poly.entity_id
_entity_poly.type
_entity_poly.pdbx_seq_one_letter_code
_entity_poly.pdbx_strand_id
1 'polypeptide(L)'
;MENIEIERKFLVKEIPDKLDTFERIDMTQGYLNTNPVVRIRKENDDYVLTYKGSGLLSRSEYNLPLNEESFNHLIKKCDGIIISKSRYK
;
A
#
# COMPACT_ATOMS: atom_id res chain seq x y z
N MET A 1 -10.67 10.37 -21.47
CA MET A 1 -11.75 9.68 -20.74
C MET A 1 -11.16 9.27 -19.40
N GLU A 2 -11.85 9.55 -18.30
CA GLU A 2 -11.44 9.06 -16.98
C GLU A 2 -11.46 7.52 -17.01
N ASN A 3 -10.35 6.89 -16.60
CA ASN A 3 -10.27 5.44 -16.49
C ASN A 3 -11.02 5.03 -15.21
N ILE A 4 -12.25 4.54 -15.36
CA ILE A 4 -13.01 3.96 -14.26
C ILE A 4 -12.44 2.55 -13.99
N GLU A 5 -11.71 2.40 -12.89
CA GLU A 5 -11.24 1.10 -12.43
C GLU A 5 -12.38 0.35 -11.71
N ILE A 6 -12.57 -0.93 -12.05
CA ILE A 6 -13.56 -1.81 -11.42
C ILE A 6 -12.82 -2.99 -10.76
N GLU A 7 -12.83 -3.07 -9.42
CA GLU A 7 -12.23 -4.18 -8.66
C GLU A 7 -13.26 -5.01 -7.87
N ARG A 8 -13.01 -6.31 -7.70
CA ARG A 8 -13.74 -7.21 -6.78
C ARG A 8 -12.74 -8.04 -5.97
N LYS A 9 -13.05 -8.31 -4.70
CA LYS A 9 -12.19 -9.08 -3.78
C LYS A 9 -12.95 -10.29 -3.24
N PHE A 10 -12.28 -11.44 -3.20
CA PHE A 10 -12.82 -12.70 -2.72
C PHE A 10 -11.86 -13.31 -1.69
N LEU A 11 -12.40 -14.05 -0.72
CA LEU A 11 -11.59 -14.90 0.14
C LEU A 11 -11.13 -16.11 -0.67
N VAL A 12 -9.83 -16.37 -0.66
CA VAL A 12 -9.23 -17.54 -1.29
C VAL A 12 -9.26 -18.67 -0.27
N LYS A 13 -9.96 -19.77 -0.61
CA LYS A 13 -10.12 -20.93 0.29
C LYS A 13 -8.89 -21.83 0.31
N GLU A 14 -8.24 -21.97 -0.84
CA GLU A 14 -7.08 -22.84 -1.05
C GLU A 14 -6.04 -22.11 -1.88
N ILE A 15 -4.77 -22.35 -1.56
CA ILE A 15 -3.63 -21.72 -2.25
C ILE A 15 -3.55 -22.27 -3.68
N PRO A 16 -3.58 -21.41 -4.74
CA PRO A 16 -3.47 -21.87 -6.12
C PRO A 16 -2.15 -22.61 -6.41
N ASP A 17 -2.21 -23.62 -7.27
CA ASP A 17 -1.02 -24.32 -7.74
C ASP A 17 -0.08 -23.40 -8.53
N LYS A 18 1.22 -23.71 -8.52
CA LYS A 18 2.27 -23.01 -9.31
C LYS A 18 2.43 -21.52 -9.00
N LEU A 19 2.17 -21.10 -7.76
CA LEU A 19 2.35 -19.71 -7.30
C LEU A 19 3.76 -19.15 -7.56
N ASP A 20 4.77 -20.01 -7.55
CA ASP A 20 6.16 -19.70 -7.85
C ASP A 20 6.41 -19.25 -9.29
N THR A 21 5.46 -19.51 -10.20
CA THR A 21 5.52 -19.06 -11.60
C THR A 21 5.04 -17.62 -11.81
N PHE A 22 4.41 -17.03 -10.80
CA PHE A 22 3.86 -15.67 -10.84
C PHE A 22 4.84 -14.66 -10.23
N GLU A 23 4.75 -13.40 -10.65
CA GLU A 23 5.56 -12.33 -10.09
C GLU A 23 5.16 -12.11 -8.62
N ARG A 24 6.10 -12.30 -7.70
CA ARG A 24 5.90 -12.01 -6.28
C ARG A 24 6.41 -10.61 -5.94
N ILE A 25 5.55 -9.82 -5.32
CA ILE A 25 5.86 -8.48 -4.81
C ILE A 25 5.65 -8.48 -3.31
N ASP A 26 6.70 -8.15 -2.56
CA ASP A 26 6.60 -7.98 -1.12
C ASP A 26 6.17 -6.54 -0.81
N MET A 27 4.98 -6.43 -0.21
CA MET A 27 4.35 -5.15 0.09
C MET A 27 4.24 -4.97 1.59
N THR A 28 4.71 -3.82 2.10
CA THR A 28 4.49 -3.41 3.49
C THR A 28 3.92 -2.01 3.51
N GLN A 29 2.92 -1.77 4.35
CA GLN A 29 2.33 -0.44 4.50
C GLN A 29 1.97 -0.18 5.96
N GLY A 30 2.11 1.08 6.37
CA GLY A 30 1.74 1.55 7.70
C GLY A 30 1.01 2.89 7.62
N TYR A 31 0.07 3.10 8.53
CA TYR A 31 -0.68 4.34 8.65
C TYR A 31 -0.11 5.19 9.78
N LEU A 32 0.35 6.39 9.43
CA LEU A 32 0.74 7.44 10.39
C LEU A 32 -0.47 8.26 10.85
N ASN A 33 -1.53 8.27 10.04
CA ASN A 33 -2.83 8.82 10.38
C ASN A 33 -3.90 8.20 9.46
N THR A 34 -5.12 8.07 9.95
CA THR A 34 -6.27 7.55 9.19
C THR A 34 -7.23 8.65 8.73
N ASN A 35 -7.22 9.83 9.36
CA ASN A 35 -8.01 10.97 8.93
C ASN A 35 -7.32 12.32 9.24
N PRO A 36 -6.77 13.02 8.23
CA PRO A 36 -6.59 12.58 6.84
C PRO A 36 -5.66 11.36 6.72
N VAL A 37 -5.75 10.62 5.62
CA VAL A 37 -4.92 9.42 5.44
C VAL A 37 -3.48 9.84 5.15
N VAL A 38 -2.57 9.46 6.05
CA VAL A 38 -1.12 9.54 5.85
C VAL A 38 -0.59 8.12 5.95
N ARG A 39 -0.10 7.59 4.83
CA ARG A 39 0.33 6.19 4.72
C ARG A 39 1.73 6.12 4.14
N ILE A 40 2.61 5.33 4.75
CA ILE A 40 3.86 4.91 4.12
C ILE A 40 3.69 3.53 3.50
N ARG A 41 4.31 3.30 2.35
CA ARG A 41 4.26 2.03 1.62
C ARG A 41 5.64 1.69 1.07
N LYS A 42 5.99 0.41 1.18
CA LYS A 42 7.10 -0.27 0.53
C LYS A 42 6.53 -1.30 -0.43
N GLU A 43 6.96 -1.29 -1.67
CA GLU A 43 6.74 -2.35 -2.66
C GLU A 43 8.09 -2.80 -3.19
N ASN A 44 8.56 -3.99 -2.82
CA ASN A 44 9.95 -4.41 -3.01
C ASN A 44 10.92 -3.32 -2.50
N ASP A 45 11.73 -2.71 -3.35
CA ASP A 45 12.69 -1.66 -2.98
C ASP A 45 12.19 -0.22 -3.25
N ASP A 46 10.91 -0.06 -3.60
CA ASP A 46 10.28 1.24 -3.80
C ASP A 46 9.55 1.70 -2.53
N TYR A 47 9.84 2.93 -2.10
CA TYR A 47 9.29 3.52 -0.87
C TYR A 47 8.53 4.81 -1.17
N VAL A 48 7.32 4.93 -0.66
CA VAL A 48 6.43 6.08 -0.93
C VAL A 48 5.67 6.50 0.33
N LEU A 49 5.58 7.80 0.56
CA LEU A 49 4.64 8.44 1.48
C LEU A 49 3.43 8.96 0.68
N THR A 50 2.25 8.50 1.03
CA THR A 50 0.99 8.94 0.45
C THR A 50 0.23 9.82 1.44
N TYR A 51 -0.17 11.01 1.00
CA TYR A 51 -1.16 11.85 1.68
C TYR A 51 -2.44 11.89 0.84
N LYS A 52 -3.58 11.61 1.47
CA LYS A 52 -4.90 11.79 0.85
C LYS A 52 -5.63 12.93 1.55
N GLY A 53 -5.90 13.99 0.80
CA GLY A 53 -6.64 15.16 1.26
C GLY A 53 -8.11 14.86 1.56
N SER A 54 -8.76 15.80 2.23
CA SER A 54 -10.18 15.76 2.55
C SER A 54 -11.05 15.98 1.30
N GLY A 55 -12.02 15.11 1.07
CA GLY A 55 -12.96 15.19 -0.05
C GLY A 55 -13.88 13.97 -0.12
N LEU A 56 -15.12 14.16 -0.58
CA LEU A 56 -16.12 13.10 -0.76
C LEU A 56 -16.01 12.42 -2.14
N LEU A 57 -15.95 13.21 -3.22
CA LEU A 57 -15.99 12.73 -4.60
C LEU A 57 -14.62 12.69 -5.29
N SER A 58 -13.73 13.63 -4.98
CA SER A 58 -12.33 13.62 -5.40
C SER A 58 -11.46 13.93 -4.19
N ARG A 59 -10.50 13.06 -3.90
CA ARG A 59 -9.48 13.30 -2.88
C ARG A 59 -8.18 13.59 -3.60
N SER A 60 -7.56 14.74 -3.33
CA SER A 60 -6.20 15.03 -3.79
C SER A 60 -5.26 14.00 -3.16
N GLU A 61 -4.62 13.18 -3.97
CA GLU A 61 -3.63 12.19 -3.53
C GLU A 61 -2.24 12.65 -3.96
N TYR A 62 -1.35 12.78 -2.99
CA TYR A 62 0.05 13.12 -3.22
C TYR A 62 0.90 11.92 -2.85
N ASN A 63 1.70 11.45 -3.80
CA ASN A 63 2.66 10.37 -3.62
C ASN A 63 4.07 10.98 -3.65
N LEU A 64 4.75 10.92 -2.51
CA LEU A 64 6.08 11.47 -2.31
C LEU A 64 7.08 10.30 -2.18
N PRO A 65 8.18 10.28 -2.95
CA PRO A 65 9.19 9.23 -2.81
C PRO A 65 9.83 9.32 -1.42
N LEU A 66 10.11 8.16 -0.83
CA LEU A 66 10.92 8.02 0.37
C LEU A 66 12.19 7.24 0.03
N ASN A 67 13.21 7.39 0.87
CA ASN A 67 14.30 6.44 0.92
C ASN A 67 14.04 5.38 1.99
N GLU A 68 14.82 4.30 1.94
CA GLU A 68 14.70 3.18 2.87
C GLU A 68 14.87 3.62 4.34
N GLU A 69 15.82 4.51 4.63
CA GLU A 69 16.08 5.00 5.99
C GLU A 69 14.85 5.73 6.57
N SER A 70 14.24 6.61 5.77
CA SER A 70 13.03 7.35 6.16
C SER A 70 11.86 6.41 6.38
N PHE A 71 11.69 5.40 5.53
CA PHE A 71 10.66 4.38 5.70
C PHE A 71 10.86 3.60 7.01
N ASN A 72 12.07 3.10 7.25
CA ASN A 72 12.43 2.35 8.45
C ASN A 72 12.28 3.18 9.74
N HIS A 73 12.45 4.50 9.64
CA HIS A 73 12.18 5.41 10.74
C HIS A 73 10.67 5.61 10.97
N LEU A 74 9.91 5.89 9.91
CA LEU A 74 8.49 6.21 9.99
C LEU A 74 7.62 5.01 10.35
N ILE A 75 7.97 3.80 9.90
CA ILE A 75 7.18 2.59 10.19
C ILE A 75 7.06 2.30 11.68
N LYS A 76 8.07 2.70 12.47
CA LYS A 76 8.07 2.59 13.93
C LYS A 76 7.12 3.59 14.61
N LYS A 77 6.63 4.59 13.87
CA LYS A 77 5.73 5.65 14.33
C LYS A 77 4.30 5.47 13.86
N CYS A 78 4.00 4.40 13.10
CA CYS A 78 2.64 4.10 12.71
C CYS A 78 1.78 3.73 13.92
N ASP A 79 0.47 4.00 13.85
CA ASP A 79 -0.50 3.78 14.94
C ASP A 79 -0.86 2.29 15.13
N GLY A 80 0.13 1.40 15.02
CA GLY A 80 0.01 -0.03 15.25
C GLY A 80 -0.49 -0.86 14.06
N ILE A 81 -1.20 -0.26 13.10
CA ILE A 81 -1.70 -1.01 11.93
C ILE A 81 -0.63 -1.01 10.83
N ILE A 82 0.23 -2.03 10.88
CA ILE A 82 1.17 -2.38 9.81
C ILE A 82 0.62 -3.60 9.07
N ILE A 83 0.44 -3.48 7.77
CA ILE A 83 -0.03 -4.57 6.90
C ILE A 83 1.16 -4.98 6.03
N SER A 84 1.57 -6.24 6.15
CA SER A 84 2.57 -6.85 5.27
C SER A 84 1.96 -8.03 4.52
N LYS A 85 2.29 -8.16 3.24
CA LYS A 85 1.82 -9.26 2.38
C LYS A 85 2.77 -9.51 1.22
N SER A 86 2.79 -10.75 0.76
CA SER A 86 3.32 -11.11 -0.56
C SER A 86 2.15 -11.12 -1.55
N ARG A 87 2.24 -10.29 -2.58
CA ARG A 87 1.26 -10.20 -3.66
C ARG A 87 1.81 -10.93 -4.89
N TYR A 88 1.07 -11.92 -5.35
CA TYR A 88 1.34 -12.59 -6.61
C TYR A 88 0.50 -11.94 -7.71
N LYS A 89 1.12 -11.63 -8.86
CA LYS A 89 0.48 -11.03 -10.03
C LYS A 89 0.39 -12.01 -11.18
#